data_AF-A0A2T5K3P8-F1
#
_entry.id   AF-A0A2T5K3P8-F1
#
_cell.length_a   1.000
_cell.length_b   1.000
_cell.length_c   1.000
_cell.angle_alpha   90.00
_cell.angle_beta   90.00
_cell.angle_gamma   90.00
#
_symmetry.space_group_name_H-M   'P 1'
#
loop_
_entity.id
_entity.type
_entity.pdbx_description
1 polymer ?
#
loop_
_entity_poly.entity_id
_entity_poly.type
_entity_poly.pdbx_seq_one_letter_code
_entity_poly.pdbx_strand_id
1 'polypeptide(L)'
;MSALKMEQVLVSTFQTAAEADKNTELLRSNLGLSAKNRIARLAIGRSLSETTYPSGNLFGAGRPIRGDVLFGVEELPLWVALLFTHLRRIDPRAELTLASLQDLVKRHWSRGITLLMEDWEEAEENYNRFVDILVRRRADLPETGATSLVPSASNEDKRATSAGDPRPILINLGRFVDSKDPFLWRVNGVGYSPHVAVMGQAGSGKTRTMLELVGQVHKQSGASVILLDLGKGDLANQTEFIRTIGARVLRVPEEPIPLDMFHGSDSSELAASDAIMGFRDSFVKVMQSKAGAVQQEAMKDALRPLFSKRKNISLDDISQALRDFYDDRNQKTDSVISTISDLTERTIFRPAMSPSSFFSQSWIITFAHAHDTQKNLAAYLLLDALNTFVKRSPEAPQDFEGHRAVRTILAVDEARHLLASRHKALSDNIRLHRSKGLMVTLASQSPDDYDGAGDDHLENIGLPICFKTNAASNQVLQNMFRGKVSFASLPPGVFMTIRDTKPVKIKAF
;
A
#
# COMPACT_ATOMS: atom_id res chain seq x y z
N MET A 1 -11.90 28.93 -35.72
CA MET A 1 -11.04 27.75 -35.65
C MET A 1 -11.55 26.86 -34.53
N SER A 2 -11.76 25.56 -34.78
CA SER A 2 -12.30 24.64 -33.77
C SER A 2 -11.25 24.42 -32.69
N ALA A 3 -11.56 24.77 -31.44
CA ALA A 3 -10.72 24.42 -30.30
C ALA A 3 -10.53 22.90 -30.23
N LEU A 4 -9.28 22.44 -30.02
CA LEU A 4 -8.96 21.03 -29.85
C LEU A 4 -9.74 20.47 -28.65
N LYS A 5 -10.60 19.48 -28.89
CA LYS A 5 -11.35 18.80 -27.82
C LYS A 5 -10.49 17.67 -27.23
N MET A 6 -10.46 17.53 -25.91
CA MET A 6 -9.69 16.46 -25.24
C MET A 6 -10.16 15.05 -25.65
N GLU A 7 -11.46 14.89 -25.90
CA GLU A 7 -12.04 13.64 -26.43
C GLU A 7 -11.40 13.21 -27.75
N GLN A 8 -11.09 14.18 -28.63
CA GLN A 8 -10.42 13.92 -29.91
C GLN A 8 -8.98 13.46 -29.70
N VAL A 9 -8.31 13.97 -28.66
CA VAL A 9 -6.94 13.58 -28.32
C VAL A 9 -6.90 12.15 -27.78
N LEU A 10 -7.88 11.73 -26.97
CA LEU A 10 -7.96 10.36 -26.43
C LEU A 10 -8.03 9.28 -27.53
N VAL A 11 -8.81 9.52 -28.58
CA VAL A 11 -9.01 8.55 -29.67
C VAL A 11 -7.92 8.62 -30.75
N SER A 12 -7.11 9.69 -30.75
CA SER A 12 -6.03 9.88 -31.72
C SER A 12 -4.81 9.01 -31.41
N THR A 13 -3.96 8.80 -32.41
CA THR A 13 -2.71 8.04 -32.25
C THR A 13 -1.49 8.96 -32.22
N PHE A 14 -0.50 8.56 -31.43
CA PHE A 14 0.75 9.26 -31.20
C PHE A 14 1.91 8.30 -31.39
N GLN A 15 3.01 8.77 -31.97
CA GLN A 15 4.16 7.93 -32.27
C GLN A 15 5.44 8.75 -32.22
N THR A 16 6.56 8.07 -32.00
CA THR A 16 7.90 8.65 -32.02
C THR A 16 8.60 8.41 -33.37
N ALA A 17 9.85 8.86 -33.54
CA ALA A 17 10.67 8.54 -34.70
C ALA A 17 11.06 7.05 -34.72
N ALA A 18 11.41 6.49 -35.88
CA ALA A 18 11.64 5.05 -36.01
C ALA A 18 12.82 4.54 -35.13
N GLU A 19 13.90 5.31 -35.03
CA GLU A 19 15.05 4.99 -34.19
C GLU A 19 14.72 5.11 -32.69
N ALA A 20 14.05 6.20 -32.31
CA ALA A 20 13.56 6.41 -30.95
C ALA A 20 12.60 5.29 -30.51
N ASP A 21 11.84 4.70 -31.43
CA ASP A 21 10.97 3.57 -31.15
C ASP A 21 11.74 2.31 -30.74
N LYS A 22 12.86 2.04 -31.43
CA LYS A 22 13.75 0.92 -31.11
C LYS A 22 14.37 1.11 -29.73
N ASN A 23 14.86 2.31 -29.44
CA ASN A 23 15.44 2.63 -28.12
C ASN A 23 14.39 2.56 -27.01
N THR A 24 13.14 2.96 -27.30
CA THR A 24 12.03 2.82 -26.36
C THR A 24 11.82 1.35 -26.00
N GLU A 25 11.85 0.45 -26.99
CA GLU A 25 11.64 -0.98 -26.76
C GLU A 25 12.82 -1.63 -26.02
N LEU A 26 14.05 -1.24 -26.36
CA LEU A 26 15.26 -1.68 -25.66
C LEU A 26 15.22 -1.28 -24.19
N LEU A 27 14.97 0.00 -23.89
CA LEU A 27 14.89 0.48 -22.52
C LEU A 27 13.71 -0.12 -21.77
N ARG A 28 12.57 -0.36 -22.44
CA ARG A 28 11.42 -1.09 -21.87
C ARG A 28 11.83 -2.47 -21.38
N SER A 29 12.59 -3.20 -22.20
CA SER A 29 13.10 -4.53 -21.85
C SER A 29 14.09 -4.47 -20.69
N ASN A 30 15.06 -3.55 -20.75
CA ASN A 30 16.09 -3.39 -19.72
C ASN A 30 15.51 -3.01 -18.35
N LEU A 31 14.46 -2.19 -18.32
CA LEU A 31 13.78 -1.78 -17.09
C LEU A 31 12.67 -2.75 -16.65
N GLY A 32 12.46 -3.86 -17.37
CA GLY A 32 11.46 -4.88 -17.02
C GLY A 32 10.01 -4.40 -17.06
N LEU A 33 9.70 -3.35 -17.83
CA LEU A 33 8.35 -2.77 -17.87
C LEU A 33 7.48 -3.51 -18.89
N SER A 34 6.27 -3.92 -18.47
CA SER A 34 5.34 -4.65 -19.34
C SER A 34 4.74 -3.80 -20.47
N ALA A 35 4.70 -2.47 -20.32
CA ALA A 35 3.96 -1.58 -21.23
C ALA A 35 4.81 -0.43 -21.76
N LYS A 36 4.79 -0.25 -23.09
CA LYS A 36 5.58 0.76 -23.83
C LYS A 36 5.19 2.20 -23.49
N ASN A 37 3.92 2.46 -23.19
CA ASN A 37 3.43 3.79 -22.82
C ASN A 37 4.11 4.34 -21.56
N ARG A 38 4.57 3.50 -20.64
CA ARG A 38 5.30 3.94 -19.43
C ARG A 38 6.65 4.55 -19.77
N ILE A 39 7.42 3.90 -20.67
CA ILE A 39 8.69 4.45 -21.17
C ILE A 39 8.44 5.71 -22.00
N ALA A 40 7.39 5.71 -22.82
CA ALA A 40 7.02 6.88 -23.62
C ALA A 40 6.76 8.12 -22.74
N ARG A 41 6.01 7.96 -21.64
CA ARG A 41 5.79 9.05 -20.67
C ARG A 41 7.07 9.49 -19.98
N LEU A 42 7.92 8.54 -19.58
CA LEU A 42 9.21 8.85 -18.97
C LEU A 42 10.11 9.66 -19.91
N ALA A 43 10.15 9.26 -21.19
CA ALA A 43 10.89 9.97 -22.23
C ALA A 43 10.34 11.40 -22.41
N ILE A 44 9.03 11.55 -22.58
CA ILE A 44 8.41 12.88 -22.73
C ILE A 44 8.72 13.75 -21.51
N GLY A 45 8.59 13.21 -20.29
CA GLY A 45 8.93 13.91 -19.05
C GLY A 45 10.39 14.34 -18.96
N ARG A 46 11.32 13.41 -19.26
CA ARG A 46 12.77 13.70 -19.30
C ARG A 46 13.13 14.76 -20.31
N SER A 47 12.44 14.78 -21.45
CA SER A 47 12.60 15.82 -22.46
C SER A 47 12.04 17.17 -21.98
N LEU A 48 10.93 17.19 -21.26
CA LEU A 48 10.33 18.42 -20.73
C LEU A 48 11.15 19.07 -19.60
N SER A 49 12.04 18.32 -18.93
CA SER A 49 12.96 18.89 -17.95
C SER A 49 14.09 19.70 -18.59
N GLU A 50 14.34 19.53 -19.90
CA GLU A 50 15.29 20.35 -20.63
C GLU A 50 14.70 21.72 -20.97
N THR A 51 15.50 22.77 -20.77
CA THR A 51 15.09 24.16 -21.05
C THR A 51 14.98 24.47 -22.54
N THR A 52 15.68 23.70 -23.38
CA THR A 52 15.67 23.85 -24.84
C THR A 52 14.50 23.11 -25.49
N TYR A 53 14.07 23.55 -26.67
CA TYR A 53 13.12 22.81 -27.49
C TYR A 53 13.80 21.67 -28.25
N PRO A 54 13.16 20.49 -28.43
CA PRO A 54 13.68 19.44 -29.30
C PRO A 54 13.63 19.86 -30.78
N SER A 55 14.66 20.59 -31.22
CA SER A 55 14.91 20.94 -32.62
C SER A 55 15.77 19.88 -33.29
N GLY A 56 15.29 19.32 -34.40
CA GLY A 56 15.99 18.28 -35.15
C GLY A 56 15.08 17.63 -36.20
N ASN A 57 15.69 17.07 -37.24
CA ASN A 57 14.97 16.30 -38.26
C ASN A 57 14.70 14.89 -37.74
N LEU A 58 13.43 14.48 -37.73
CA LEU A 58 13.02 13.17 -37.26
C LEU A 58 12.62 12.30 -38.45
N PHE A 59 13.32 11.18 -38.63
CA PHE A 59 13.09 10.28 -39.75
C PHE A 59 12.24 9.06 -39.33
N GLY A 60 11.35 8.67 -40.24
CA GLY A 60 10.45 7.54 -40.05
C GLY A 60 9.40 7.74 -38.94
N ALA A 61 8.67 6.67 -38.66
CA ALA A 61 7.62 6.61 -37.65
C ALA A 61 7.71 5.27 -36.90
N GLY A 62 7.66 5.34 -35.57
CA GLY A 62 7.57 4.19 -34.68
C GLY A 62 6.16 3.60 -34.62
N ARG A 63 5.97 2.57 -33.79
CA ARG A 63 4.63 1.99 -33.61
C ARG A 63 3.71 2.95 -32.84
N PRO A 64 2.52 3.28 -33.38
CA PRO A 64 1.60 4.22 -32.77
C PRO A 64 0.99 3.69 -31.46
N ILE A 65 0.75 4.60 -30.52
CA ILE A 65 0.02 4.40 -29.27
C ILE A 65 -1.19 5.32 -29.26
N ARG A 66 -2.34 4.79 -28.88
CA ARG A 66 -3.58 5.56 -28.77
C ARG A 66 -3.53 6.53 -27.58
N GLY A 67 -4.14 7.70 -27.69
CA GLY A 67 -3.98 8.80 -26.73
C GLY A 67 -4.43 8.46 -25.31
N ASP A 68 -5.53 7.74 -25.17
CA ASP A 68 -6.00 7.23 -23.88
C ASP A 68 -5.01 6.27 -23.21
N VAL A 69 -4.33 5.42 -24.00
CA VAL A 69 -3.27 4.52 -23.51
C VAL A 69 -1.99 5.30 -23.21
N LEU A 70 -1.61 6.24 -24.08
CA LEU A 70 -0.39 7.02 -23.93
C LEU A 70 -0.46 7.96 -22.73
N PHE A 71 -1.55 8.71 -22.56
CA PHE A 71 -1.65 9.76 -21.54
C PHE A 71 -2.51 9.38 -20.34
N GLY A 72 -3.42 8.42 -20.48
CA GLY A 72 -4.41 8.12 -19.44
C GLY A 72 -5.57 9.11 -19.47
N VAL A 73 -6.78 8.65 -19.19
CA VAL A 73 -7.99 9.48 -19.30
C VAL A 73 -7.97 10.65 -18.32
N GLU A 74 -7.52 10.42 -17.09
CA GLU A 74 -7.51 11.42 -16.01
C GLU A 74 -6.35 12.43 -16.15
N GLU A 75 -5.18 11.97 -16.64
CA GLU A 75 -3.94 12.76 -16.67
C GLU A 75 -3.75 13.50 -18.01
N LEU A 76 -4.59 13.22 -19.01
CA LEU A 76 -4.49 13.84 -20.34
C LEU A 76 -4.41 15.38 -20.31
N PRO A 77 -5.27 16.10 -19.56
CA PRO A 77 -5.22 17.56 -19.53
C PRO A 77 -3.86 18.09 -19.05
N LEU A 78 -3.23 17.40 -18.09
CA LEU A 78 -1.91 17.77 -17.57
C LEU A 78 -0.82 17.58 -18.62
N TRP A 79 -0.78 16.44 -19.31
CA TRP A 79 0.21 16.18 -20.36
C TRP A 79 0.11 17.20 -21.50
N VAL A 80 -1.11 17.47 -21.96
CA VAL A 80 -1.37 18.44 -23.03
C VAL A 80 -0.96 19.84 -22.57
N ALA A 81 -1.30 20.23 -21.34
CA ALA A 81 -0.90 21.52 -20.77
C ALA A 81 0.63 21.66 -20.72
N LEU A 82 1.35 20.68 -20.18
CA LEU A 82 2.82 20.72 -20.06
C LEU A 82 3.51 20.85 -21.42
N LEU A 83 3.14 20.00 -22.39
CA LEU A 83 3.69 20.03 -23.74
C LEU A 83 3.42 21.36 -24.45
N PHE A 84 2.20 21.87 -24.33
CA PHE A 84 1.82 23.12 -24.97
C PHE A 84 2.43 24.34 -24.28
N THR A 85 2.52 24.35 -22.95
CA THR A 85 3.25 25.39 -22.20
C THR A 85 4.73 25.42 -22.60
N HIS A 86 5.36 24.27 -22.79
CA HIS A 86 6.74 24.20 -23.26
C HIS A 86 6.88 24.81 -24.66
N LEU A 87 5.99 24.47 -25.61
CA LEU A 87 5.95 25.09 -26.94
C LEU A 87 5.77 26.62 -26.89
N ARG A 88 4.81 27.10 -26.08
CA ARG A 88 4.49 28.53 -26.00
C ARG A 88 5.60 29.39 -25.41
N ARG A 89 6.57 28.80 -24.69
CA ARG A 89 7.78 29.52 -24.26
C ARG A 89 8.66 29.93 -25.44
N ILE A 90 8.63 29.18 -26.53
CA ILE A 90 9.43 29.45 -27.73
C ILE A 90 8.62 30.18 -28.79
N ASP A 91 7.36 29.78 -28.98
CA ASP A 91 6.42 30.47 -29.87
C ASP A 91 5.14 30.87 -29.13
N PRO A 92 5.09 32.10 -28.59
CA PRO A 92 3.94 32.59 -27.84
C PRO A 92 2.61 32.63 -28.63
N ARG A 93 2.70 32.63 -29.97
CA ARG A 93 1.56 32.67 -30.89
C ARG A 93 1.14 31.30 -31.40
N ALA A 94 1.83 30.22 -31.01
CA ALA A 94 1.47 28.87 -31.40
C ALA A 94 0.04 28.52 -30.97
N GLU A 95 -0.72 27.93 -31.89
CA GLU A 95 -2.06 27.42 -31.63
C GLU A 95 -2.04 25.92 -31.36
N LEU A 96 -2.81 25.47 -30.36
CA LEU A 96 -2.92 24.05 -30.03
C LEU A 96 -3.90 23.36 -31.00
N THR A 97 -3.34 22.71 -32.01
CA THR A 97 -4.05 21.82 -32.93
C THR A 97 -3.63 20.36 -32.70
N LEU A 98 -4.43 19.39 -33.16
CA LEU A 98 -4.08 17.97 -33.05
C LEU A 98 -2.73 17.67 -33.74
N ALA A 99 -2.50 18.26 -34.91
CA ALA A 99 -1.25 18.09 -35.66
C ALA A 99 -0.05 18.65 -34.88
N SER A 100 -0.20 19.84 -34.28
CA SER A 100 0.86 20.42 -33.42
C SER A 100 1.15 19.55 -32.20
N LEU A 101 0.11 18.97 -31.57
CA LEU A 101 0.28 18.09 -30.42
C LEU A 101 0.97 16.77 -30.81
N GLN A 102 0.60 16.19 -31.95
CA GLN A 102 1.27 14.98 -32.46
C GLN A 102 2.76 15.23 -32.77
N ASP A 103 3.09 16.38 -33.36
CA ASP A 103 4.48 16.77 -33.60
C ASP A 103 5.25 16.99 -32.28
N LEU A 104 4.64 17.70 -31.32
CA LEU A 104 5.21 17.89 -29.98
C LEU A 104 5.54 16.56 -29.30
N VAL A 105 4.58 15.64 -29.29
CA VAL A 105 4.76 14.32 -28.68
C VAL A 105 5.87 13.56 -29.38
N LYS A 106 5.89 13.57 -30.71
CA LYS A 106 6.93 12.90 -31.51
C LYS A 106 8.32 13.43 -31.16
N ARG A 107 8.49 14.75 -31.09
CA ARG A 107 9.77 15.40 -30.78
C ARG A 107 10.21 15.20 -29.34
N HIS A 108 9.32 15.42 -28.38
CA HIS A 108 9.65 15.26 -26.97
C HIS A 108 9.97 13.81 -26.63
N TRP A 109 9.20 12.86 -27.15
CA TRP A 109 9.51 11.44 -26.97
C TRP A 109 10.84 11.08 -27.64
N SER A 110 11.09 11.50 -28.88
CA SER A 110 12.34 11.18 -29.59
C SER A 110 13.57 11.70 -28.86
N ARG A 111 13.59 12.96 -28.43
CA ARG A 111 14.70 13.50 -27.64
C ARG A 111 14.80 12.81 -26.28
N GLY A 112 13.66 12.64 -25.63
CA GLY A 112 13.58 12.09 -24.28
C GLY A 112 14.16 10.71 -24.17
N ILE A 113 13.90 9.84 -25.14
CA ILE A 113 14.44 8.49 -25.11
C ILE A 113 15.94 8.47 -25.35
N THR A 114 16.48 9.37 -26.19
CA THR A 114 17.93 9.52 -26.34
C THR A 114 18.58 9.92 -25.03
N LEU A 115 18.04 10.93 -24.34
CA LEU A 115 18.54 11.34 -23.02
C LEU A 115 18.45 10.22 -21.97
N LEU A 116 17.38 9.42 -22.00
CA LEU A 116 17.27 8.27 -21.10
C LEU A 116 18.26 7.15 -21.42
N MET A 117 18.61 6.95 -22.70
CA MET A 117 19.65 6.00 -23.08
C MET A 117 21.03 6.47 -22.61
N GLU A 118 21.33 7.78 -22.73
CA GLU A 118 22.54 8.38 -22.17
C GLU A 118 22.60 8.23 -20.64
N ASP A 119 21.49 8.52 -19.95
CA ASP A 119 21.38 8.34 -18.50
C ASP A 119 21.52 6.85 -18.10
N TRP A 120 21.08 5.91 -18.96
CA TRP A 120 21.21 4.46 -18.77
C TRP A 120 22.65 3.97 -18.95
N GLU A 121 23.35 4.51 -19.95
CA GLU A 121 24.78 4.26 -20.17
C GLU A 121 25.64 4.85 -19.05
N GLU A 122 25.34 6.08 -18.59
CA GLU A 122 25.99 6.72 -17.43
C GLU A 122 25.79 5.88 -16.15
N ALA A 123 24.65 5.20 -16.04
CA ALA A 123 24.36 4.29 -14.94
C ALA A 123 25.10 2.95 -15.00
N GLU A 124 25.95 2.70 -16.01
CA GLU A 124 26.58 1.40 -16.28
C GLU A 124 25.54 0.27 -16.40
N GLU A 125 24.39 0.56 -17.02
CA GLU A 125 23.26 -0.36 -17.16
C GLU A 125 22.72 -0.89 -15.80
N ASN A 126 23.01 -0.19 -14.71
CA ASN A 126 22.51 -0.52 -13.38
C ASN A 126 21.21 0.24 -13.09
N TYR A 127 20.13 -0.50 -12.91
CA TYR A 127 18.80 0.06 -12.62
C TYR A 127 18.78 1.05 -11.45
N ASN A 128 19.45 0.73 -10.34
CA ASN A 128 19.40 1.59 -9.15
C ASN A 128 20.16 2.91 -9.37
N ARG A 129 21.31 2.85 -10.05
CA ARG A 129 22.06 4.06 -10.42
C ARG A 129 21.31 4.90 -11.43
N PHE A 130 20.62 4.27 -12.38
CA PHE A 130 19.78 4.95 -13.35
C PHE A 130 18.65 5.73 -12.67
N VAL A 131 17.94 5.10 -11.73
CA VAL A 131 16.92 5.79 -10.93
C VAL A 131 17.52 6.92 -10.09
N ASP A 132 18.69 6.72 -9.49
CA ASP A 132 19.37 7.75 -8.70
C ASP A 132 19.77 8.98 -9.55
N ILE A 133 20.31 8.76 -10.77
CA ILE A 133 20.61 9.81 -11.74
C ILE A 133 19.34 10.59 -12.08
N LEU A 134 18.24 9.90 -12.41
CA LEU A 134 16.99 10.55 -12.76
C LEU A 134 16.43 11.39 -11.60
N VAL A 135 16.43 10.86 -10.38
CA VAL A 135 15.83 11.53 -9.21
C VAL A 135 16.69 12.69 -8.70
N ARG A 136 18.01 12.48 -8.55
CA ARG A 136 18.89 13.44 -7.89
C ARG A 136 19.52 14.45 -8.82
N ARG A 137 19.86 14.05 -10.05
CA ARG A 137 20.62 14.90 -10.98
C ARG A 137 19.76 15.51 -12.08
N ARG A 138 18.67 14.86 -12.49
CA ARG A 138 17.88 15.29 -13.66
C ARG A 138 16.54 15.91 -13.32
N ALA A 139 15.88 15.44 -12.27
CA ALA A 139 14.61 16.00 -11.81
C ALA A 139 14.79 17.33 -11.04
N ASP A 140 16.04 17.71 -10.71
CA ASP A 140 16.42 18.88 -9.90
C ASP A 140 15.45 19.09 -8.72
N LEU A 141 15.02 17.96 -8.14
CA LEU A 141 14.12 17.95 -7.01
C LEU A 141 14.93 18.59 -5.88
N PRO A 142 14.46 19.71 -5.30
CA PRO A 142 15.24 20.41 -4.31
C PRO A 142 15.60 19.43 -3.19
N GLU A 143 16.90 19.31 -2.87
CA GLU A 143 17.37 18.50 -1.73
C GLU A 143 16.70 18.94 -0.41
N THR A 144 16.10 20.13 -0.43
CA THR A 144 15.19 20.67 0.58
C THR A 144 13.99 21.31 -0.11
N GLY A 145 12.91 20.55 -0.29
CA GLY A 145 11.58 21.18 -0.32
C GLY A 145 11.41 21.92 1.00
N ALA A 146 11.33 23.25 0.93
CA ALA A 146 11.10 24.12 2.08
C ALA A 146 9.82 23.67 2.81
N THR A 147 10.02 22.81 3.80
CA THR A 147 9.19 22.78 4.98
C THR A 147 9.29 24.18 5.56
N SER A 148 8.28 25.00 5.29
CA SER A 148 8.01 26.13 6.16
C SER A 148 7.91 25.53 7.55
N LEU A 149 8.98 25.72 8.32
CA LEU A 149 9.03 25.40 9.74
C LEU A 149 7.98 26.27 10.39
N VAL A 150 6.75 25.78 10.41
CA VAL A 150 5.85 26.03 11.52
C VAL A 150 6.57 25.41 12.72
N PRO A 151 7.02 26.19 13.71
CA PRO A 151 7.63 25.62 14.89
C PRO A 151 6.52 25.02 15.74
N SER A 152 6.11 23.78 15.44
CA SER A 152 5.16 22.99 16.23
C SER A 152 5.19 21.52 15.80
N ALA A 153 6.31 20.84 16.03
CA ALA A 153 6.30 19.40 16.28
C ALA A 153 7.48 19.12 17.21
N SER A 154 7.18 18.58 18.38
CA SER A 154 8.13 18.20 19.42
C SER A 154 9.24 17.31 18.86
N ASN A 155 10.39 17.30 19.53
CA ASN A 155 11.54 16.42 19.29
C ASN A 155 11.24 14.89 19.38
N GLU A 156 9.97 14.48 19.37
CA GLU A 156 9.53 13.09 19.46
C GLU A 156 9.59 12.35 18.11
N ASP A 157 9.36 13.03 16.98
CA ASP A 157 9.29 12.38 15.66
C ASP A 157 10.65 11.90 15.11
N LYS A 158 11.78 12.38 15.66
CA LYS A 158 13.12 11.90 15.28
C LYS A 158 13.57 10.63 16.00
N ARG A 159 12.85 10.19 17.05
CA ARG A 159 13.22 9.00 17.84
C ARG A 159 12.52 7.70 17.40
N ALA A 160 11.49 7.77 16.56
CA ALA A 160 10.63 6.62 16.27
C ALA A 160 11.10 5.68 15.14
N THR A 161 12.20 5.99 14.44
CA THR A 161 12.68 5.20 13.27
C THR A 161 13.93 4.37 13.53
N SER A 162 14.38 4.21 14.79
CA SER A 162 15.60 3.47 15.14
C SER A 162 15.44 1.94 15.23
N ALA A 163 14.36 1.37 14.69
CA ALA A 163 14.17 -0.09 14.64
C ALA A 163 14.58 -0.64 13.26
N GLY A 164 15.39 -1.70 13.29
CA GLY A 164 15.81 -2.47 12.12
C GLY A 164 17.15 -2.04 11.55
N ASP A 165 18.25 -2.47 12.16
CA ASP A 165 19.51 -2.56 11.42
C ASP A 165 19.29 -3.54 10.25
N PRO A 166 19.70 -3.18 9.02
CA PRO A 166 19.57 -4.09 7.90
C PRO A 166 20.49 -5.29 8.13
N ARG A 167 19.88 -6.47 8.25
CA ARG A 167 20.58 -7.74 8.41
C ARG A 167 19.70 -8.89 7.89
N PRO A 168 20.28 -10.04 7.51
CA PRO A 168 19.51 -11.21 7.14
C PRO A 168 18.69 -11.71 8.32
N ILE A 169 17.40 -11.94 8.09
CA ILE A 169 16.49 -12.53 9.06
C ILE A 169 16.15 -13.95 8.58
N LEU A 170 16.55 -14.95 9.38
CA LEU A 170 16.30 -16.36 9.11
C LEU A 170 15.42 -16.93 10.21
N ILE A 171 14.24 -17.41 9.86
CA ILE A 171 13.32 -18.02 10.82
C ILE A 171 13.29 -19.53 10.65
N ASN A 172 13.23 -20.24 11.77
CA ASN A 172 13.06 -21.67 11.83
C ASN A 172 11.60 -22.01 12.12
N LEU A 173 10.93 -22.64 11.17
CA LEU A 173 9.51 -23.03 11.31
C LEU A 173 9.30 -24.52 11.57
N GLY A 174 10.37 -25.25 11.90
CA GLY A 174 10.31 -26.67 12.23
C GLY A 174 11.25 -27.48 11.35
N ARG A 175 10.84 -28.71 11.01
CA ARG A 175 11.69 -29.66 10.30
C ARG A 175 11.00 -30.27 9.09
N PHE A 176 11.75 -30.56 8.04
CA PHE A 176 11.26 -31.36 6.92
C PHE A 176 10.74 -32.71 7.45
N VAL A 177 9.56 -33.13 6.99
CA VAL A 177 8.98 -34.41 7.41
C VAL A 177 9.87 -35.58 6.97
N ASP A 178 10.46 -35.48 5.78
CA ASP A 178 11.24 -36.57 5.19
C ASP A 178 12.68 -36.63 5.73
N SER A 179 13.43 -35.52 5.68
CA SER A 179 14.85 -35.49 6.08
C SER A 179 15.08 -35.16 7.56
N LYS A 180 14.10 -34.58 8.25
CA LYS A 180 14.21 -34.04 9.62
C LYS A 180 15.17 -32.85 9.78
N ASP A 181 15.71 -32.31 8.69
CA ASP A 181 16.52 -31.09 8.67
C ASP A 181 15.67 -29.87 9.05
N PRO A 182 16.26 -28.81 9.63
CA PRO A 182 15.54 -27.59 9.92
C PRO A 182 15.06 -26.89 8.63
N PHE A 183 13.83 -26.39 8.66
CA PHE A 183 13.30 -25.49 7.64
C PHE A 183 13.61 -24.05 8.02
N LEU A 184 14.57 -23.45 7.32
CA LEU A 184 14.94 -22.05 7.48
C LEU A 184 14.34 -21.23 6.34
N TRP A 185 13.52 -20.24 6.66
CA TRP A 185 13.02 -19.27 5.69
C TRP A 185 13.70 -17.91 5.87
N ARG A 186 14.12 -17.32 4.75
CA ARG A 186 14.69 -15.98 4.71
C ARG A 186 13.58 -14.95 4.50
N VAL A 187 13.40 -14.06 5.47
CA VAL A 187 12.30 -13.09 5.49
C VAL A 187 12.58 -11.91 4.55
N ASN A 188 13.82 -11.45 4.51
CA ASN A 188 14.24 -10.26 3.76
C ASN A 188 15.40 -10.56 2.81
N GLY A 189 15.52 -9.77 1.74
CA GLY A 189 16.54 -9.95 0.70
C GLY A 189 16.08 -9.40 -0.65
N VAL A 190 16.99 -9.35 -1.63
CA VAL A 190 16.68 -8.89 -2.99
C VAL A 190 15.61 -9.80 -3.60
N GLY A 191 14.49 -9.22 -4.04
CA GLY A 191 13.36 -9.99 -4.60
C GLY A 191 12.46 -10.73 -3.59
N TYR A 192 12.87 -10.89 -2.32
CA TYR A 192 12.08 -11.58 -1.28
C TYR A 192 10.94 -10.76 -0.70
N SER A 193 9.69 -11.20 -0.88
CA SER A 193 8.57 -10.64 -0.14
C SER A 193 8.57 -11.11 1.32
N PRO A 194 8.44 -10.21 2.32
CA PRO A 194 8.37 -10.58 3.72
C PRO A 194 6.96 -11.01 4.15
N HIS A 195 5.94 -10.89 3.29
CA HIS A 195 4.56 -11.12 3.69
C HIS A 195 4.24 -12.62 3.80
N VAL A 196 3.42 -12.97 4.80
CA VAL A 196 3.12 -14.35 5.17
C VAL A 196 1.61 -14.57 5.21
N ALA A 197 1.16 -15.70 4.66
CA ALA A 197 -0.21 -16.17 4.82
C ALA A 197 -0.21 -17.52 5.54
N VAL A 198 -1.00 -17.63 6.61
CA VAL A 198 -1.15 -18.85 7.40
C VAL A 198 -2.61 -19.32 7.33
N MET A 199 -2.83 -20.52 6.84
CA MET A 199 -4.18 -21.05 6.60
C MET A 199 -4.34 -22.48 7.13
N GLY A 200 -5.58 -22.88 7.40
CA GLY A 200 -5.92 -24.20 7.95
C GLY A 200 -7.04 -24.17 8.98
N GLN A 201 -7.65 -25.32 9.25
CA GLN A 201 -8.80 -25.41 10.16
C GLN A 201 -8.47 -25.01 11.61
N ALA A 202 -9.50 -24.81 12.44
CA ALA A 202 -9.32 -24.57 13.87
C ALA A 202 -8.51 -25.69 14.54
N GLY A 203 -7.64 -25.33 15.49
CA GLY A 203 -6.79 -26.29 16.22
C GLY A 203 -5.64 -26.91 15.42
N SER A 204 -5.37 -26.48 14.18
CA SER A 204 -4.33 -27.08 13.34
C SER A 204 -2.89 -26.66 13.67
N GLY A 205 -2.71 -25.55 14.40
CA GLY A 205 -1.40 -24.98 14.76
C GLY A 205 -1.12 -23.58 14.18
N LYS A 206 -2.02 -23.02 13.36
CA LYS A 206 -1.85 -21.70 12.71
C LYS A 206 -1.35 -20.60 13.64
N THR A 207 -2.10 -20.32 14.69
CA THR A 207 -1.84 -19.22 15.63
C THR A 207 -0.47 -19.40 16.28
N ARG A 208 -0.15 -20.61 16.76
CA ARG A 208 1.19 -20.92 17.32
C ARG A 208 2.30 -20.68 16.30
N THR A 209 2.13 -21.11 15.05
CA THR A 209 3.11 -20.88 13.98
C THR A 209 3.29 -19.41 13.64
N MET A 210 2.19 -18.64 13.58
CA MET A 210 2.24 -17.20 13.37
C MET A 210 2.99 -16.49 14.52
N LEU A 211 2.66 -16.80 15.78
CA LEU A 211 3.29 -16.16 16.93
C LEU A 211 4.79 -16.45 17.01
N GLU A 212 5.19 -17.71 16.80
CA GLU A 212 6.61 -18.07 16.80
C GLU A 212 7.37 -17.35 15.67
N LEU A 213 6.80 -17.33 14.47
CA LEU A 213 7.36 -16.59 13.33
C LEU A 213 7.54 -15.12 13.67
N VAL A 214 6.49 -14.45 14.14
CA VAL A 214 6.53 -13.02 14.50
C VAL A 214 7.54 -12.76 15.62
N GLY A 215 7.58 -13.64 16.63
CA GLY A 215 8.53 -13.55 17.74
C GLY A 215 9.98 -13.68 17.28
N GLN A 216 10.28 -14.61 16.38
CA GLN A 216 11.62 -14.77 15.81
C GLN A 216 12.03 -13.55 14.97
N VAL A 217 11.13 -13.02 14.13
CA VAL A 217 11.41 -11.79 13.36
C VAL A 217 11.66 -10.62 14.30
N HIS A 218 10.79 -10.40 15.29
CA HIS A 218 10.95 -9.32 16.27
C HIS A 218 12.30 -9.40 17.01
N LYS A 219 12.67 -10.59 17.54
CA LYS A 219 13.97 -10.78 18.20
C LYS A 219 15.15 -10.45 17.27
N GLN A 220 15.01 -10.77 15.99
CA GLN A 220 16.04 -10.54 14.98
C GLN A 220 15.96 -9.16 14.30
N SER A 221 14.95 -8.34 14.47
CA SER A 221 14.90 -7.01 13.82
C SER A 221 14.72 -5.86 14.79
N GLY A 222 14.19 -6.13 15.98
CA GLY A 222 13.66 -5.11 16.89
C GLY A 222 12.39 -4.44 16.34
N ALA A 223 11.78 -4.97 15.27
CA ALA A 223 10.61 -4.37 14.64
C ALA A 223 9.42 -4.32 15.62
N SER A 224 8.72 -3.19 15.67
CA SER A 224 7.48 -3.10 16.46
C SER A 224 6.42 -4.07 15.92
N VAL A 225 5.62 -4.65 16.81
CA VAL A 225 4.59 -5.63 16.43
C VAL A 225 3.20 -5.07 16.72
N ILE A 226 2.37 -4.93 15.69
CA ILE A 226 0.94 -4.62 15.82
C ILE A 226 0.18 -5.91 15.55
N LEU A 227 -0.25 -6.60 16.61
CA LEU A 227 -1.04 -7.82 16.50
C LEU A 227 -2.52 -7.51 16.72
N LEU A 228 -3.36 -7.86 15.74
CA LEU A 228 -4.82 -7.80 15.82
C LEU A 228 -5.39 -9.19 16.06
N ASP A 229 -6.04 -9.37 17.21
CA ASP A 229 -6.84 -10.55 17.53
C ASP A 229 -8.30 -10.25 17.20
N LEU A 230 -8.72 -10.61 15.98
CA LEU A 230 -10.11 -10.48 15.52
C LEU A 230 -10.97 -11.69 15.90
N GLY A 231 -10.39 -12.65 16.62
CA GLY A 231 -11.05 -13.86 17.10
C GLY A 231 -11.66 -13.66 18.49
N LYS A 232 -11.46 -14.66 19.35
CA LYS A 232 -12.09 -14.73 20.69
C LYS A 232 -11.27 -14.03 21.79
N GLY A 233 -10.11 -13.46 21.49
CA GLY A 233 -9.26 -12.80 22.48
C GLY A 233 -8.26 -13.71 23.19
N ASP A 234 -8.00 -14.91 22.65
CA ASP A 234 -7.09 -15.87 23.25
C ASP A 234 -5.63 -15.38 23.27
N LEU A 235 -5.27 -14.46 22.35
CA LEU A 235 -3.91 -13.94 22.24
C LEU A 235 -3.52 -12.99 23.38
N ALA A 236 -4.52 -12.36 24.01
CA ALA A 236 -4.31 -11.50 25.17
C ALA A 236 -3.78 -12.26 26.40
N ASN A 237 -3.86 -13.59 26.40
CA ASN A 237 -3.43 -14.45 27.50
C ASN A 237 -2.09 -15.15 27.22
N GLN A 238 -1.44 -14.89 26.07
CA GLN A 238 -0.17 -15.51 25.68
C GLN A 238 1.03 -14.80 26.36
N THR A 239 1.19 -14.99 27.67
CA THR A 239 2.16 -14.22 28.49
C THR A 239 3.61 -14.33 27.99
N GLU A 240 4.03 -15.51 27.52
CA GLU A 240 5.38 -15.70 26.99
C GLU A 240 5.61 -14.90 25.70
N PHE A 241 4.63 -14.91 24.79
CA PHE A 241 4.70 -14.13 23.56
C PHE A 241 4.66 -12.63 23.85
N ILE A 242 3.75 -12.17 24.73
CA ILE A 242 3.65 -10.77 25.17
C ILE A 242 5.01 -10.25 25.67
N ARG A 243 5.69 -11.02 26.53
CA ARG A 243 7.03 -10.68 27.01
C ARG A 243 8.08 -10.70 25.90
N THR A 244 8.01 -11.69 25.02
CA THR A 244 8.93 -11.84 23.88
C THR A 244 8.95 -10.61 22.98
N ILE A 245 7.79 -10.03 22.69
CA ILE A 245 7.68 -8.85 21.81
C ILE A 245 7.59 -7.52 22.57
N GLY A 246 7.68 -7.56 23.91
CA GLY A 246 7.54 -6.39 24.78
C GLY A 246 6.20 -5.66 24.59
N ALA A 247 5.11 -6.39 24.29
CA ALA A 247 3.85 -5.78 23.90
C ALA A 247 2.98 -5.35 25.08
N ARG A 248 2.23 -4.27 24.85
CA ARG A 248 1.07 -3.92 25.68
C ARG A 248 -0.21 -4.52 25.10
N VAL A 249 -1.03 -5.13 25.96
CA VAL A 249 -2.33 -5.68 25.57
C VAL A 249 -3.40 -4.60 25.71
N LEU A 250 -4.16 -4.35 24.64
CA LEU A 250 -5.33 -3.48 24.62
C LEU A 250 -6.59 -4.32 24.42
N ARG A 251 -7.54 -4.22 25.35
CA ARG A 251 -8.84 -4.91 25.28
C ARG A 251 -9.92 -3.92 24.85
N VAL A 252 -10.19 -3.85 23.55
CA VAL A 252 -11.20 -2.93 23.02
C VAL A 252 -12.59 -3.55 23.20
N PRO A 253 -13.59 -2.82 23.74
CA PRO A 253 -13.61 -1.37 24.02
C PRO A 253 -13.38 -0.97 25.48
N GLU A 254 -12.97 -1.89 26.36
CA GLU A 254 -12.65 -1.59 27.77
C GLU A 254 -11.52 -0.56 27.88
N GLU A 255 -10.50 -0.73 27.04
CA GLU A 255 -9.46 0.25 26.79
C GLU A 255 -9.46 0.65 25.30
N PRO A 256 -9.77 1.92 24.95
CA PRO A 256 -9.76 2.39 23.57
C PRO A 256 -8.33 2.44 23.02
N ILE A 257 -8.19 2.23 21.72
CA ILE A 257 -6.92 2.36 21.01
C ILE A 257 -6.41 3.80 21.15
N PRO A 258 -5.26 4.06 21.79
CA PRO A 258 -4.76 5.41 22.05
C PRO A 258 -4.06 6.01 20.83
N LEU A 259 -4.67 5.95 19.65
CA LEU A 259 -4.10 6.43 18.40
C LEU A 259 -4.96 7.54 17.79
N ASP A 260 -4.33 8.64 17.39
CA ASP A 260 -4.94 9.60 16.48
C ASP A 260 -5.02 8.99 15.07
N MET A 261 -6.18 8.40 14.77
CA MET A 261 -6.47 7.73 13.49
C MET A 261 -6.45 8.70 12.30
N PHE A 262 -6.65 10.00 12.55
CA PHE A 262 -6.75 11.04 11.51
C PHE A 262 -5.57 12.02 11.55
N HIS A 263 -4.44 11.59 12.12
CA HIS A 263 -3.29 12.44 12.33
C HIS A 263 -2.80 13.15 11.05
N GLY A 264 -2.75 14.48 11.10
CA GLY A 264 -2.32 15.34 10.00
C GLY A 264 -3.40 15.58 8.94
N SER A 265 -4.67 15.27 9.20
CA SER A 265 -5.79 15.65 8.33
C SER A 265 -5.92 17.16 8.18
N ASP A 266 -5.48 17.92 9.18
CA ASP A 266 -5.51 19.39 9.22
C ASP A 266 -4.37 20.06 8.44
N SER A 267 -3.42 19.29 7.90
CA SER A 267 -2.23 19.85 7.23
C SER A 267 -2.52 20.56 5.91
N SER A 268 -3.58 20.16 5.21
CA SER A 268 -4.08 20.83 3.99
C SER A 268 -5.51 20.41 3.69
N GLU A 269 -6.22 21.16 2.83
CA GLU A 269 -7.55 20.77 2.37
C GLU A 269 -7.55 19.41 1.65
N LEU A 270 -6.48 19.09 0.91
CA LEU A 270 -6.31 17.79 0.27
C LEU A 270 -6.17 16.68 1.32
N ALA A 271 -5.37 16.89 2.36
CA ALA A 271 -5.21 15.92 3.45
C ALA A 271 -6.52 15.70 4.23
N ALA A 272 -7.28 16.76 4.47
CA ALA A 272 -8.61 16.67 5.09
C ALA A 272 -9.56 15.86 4.20
N SER A 273 -9.59 16.16 2.90
CA SER A 273 -10.42 15.45 1.92
C SER A 273 -10.06 13.96 1.85
N ASP A 274 -8.78 13.63 1.79
CA ASP A 274 -8.29 12.25 1.78
C ASP A 274 -8.68 11.49 3.06
N ALA A 275 -8.56 12.13 4.22
CA ALA A 275 -8.95 11.54 5.50
C ALA A 275 -10.47 11.30 5.59
N ILE A 276 -11.29 12.24 5.10
CA ILE A 276 -12.75 12.08 5.00
C ILE A 276 -13.10 10.92 4.07
N MET A 277 -12.45 10.82 2.91
CA MET A 277 -12.70 9.73 1.95
C MET A 277 -12.30 8.38 2.54
N GLY A 278 -11.14 8.29 3.20
CA GLY A 278 -10.71 7.08 3.90
C GLY A 278 -11.69 6.66 5.00
N PHE A 279 -12.11 7.62 5.86
CA PHE A 279 -13.12 7.36 6.88
C PHE A 279 -14.43 6.89 6.27
N ARG A 280 -14.95 7.58 5.24
CA ARG A 280 -16.19 7.19 4.55
C ARG A 280 -16.10 5.76 4.04
N ASP A 281 -15.03 5.41 3.35
CA ASP A 281 -14.88 4.11 2.72
C ASP A 281 -14.81 3.00 3.79
N SER A 282 -14.14 3.27 4.92
CA SER A 282 -14.13 2.41 6.11
C SER A 282 -15.51 2.30 6.78
N PHE A 283 -16.22 3.42 6.92
CA PHE A 283 -17.54 3.50 7.55
C PHE A 283 -18.61 2.77 6.73
N VAL A 284 -18.64 2.98 5.41
CA VAL A 284 -19.61 2.34 4.51
C VAL A 284 -19.46 0.81 4.51
N LYS A 285 -18.24 0.28 4.74
CA LYS A 285 -18.00 -1.17 4.83
C LYS A 285 -18.58 -1.81 6.09
N VAL A 286 -18.84 -1.05 7.15
CA VAL A 286 -19.42 -1.58 8.40
C VAL A 286 -20.91 -1.31 8.54
N MET A 287 -21.49 -0.46 7.69
CA MET A 287 -22.92 -0.22 7.66
C MET A 287 -23.70 -1.49 7.30
N GLN A 288 -24.80 -1.74 8.02
CA GLN A 288 -25.70 -2.88 7.73
C GLN A 288 -26.40 -2.72 6.37
N SER A 289 -26.72 -1.48 5.98
CA SER A 289 -27.29 -1.13 4.68
C SER A 289 -26.30 -0.27 3.90
N LYS A 290 -26.10 -0.57 2.62
CA LYS A 290 -25.19 0.19 1.76
C LYS A 290 -25.64 1.66 1.63
N ALA A 291 -24.75 2.59 1.96
CA ALA A 291 -25.03 4.01 1.80
C ALA A 291 -25.19 4.38 0.31
N GLY A 292 -26.27 5.08 -0.02
CA GLY A 292 -26.49 5.66 -1.35
C GLY A 292 -25.55 6.84 -1.63
N ALA A 293 -25.46 7.25 -2.91
CA ALA A 293 -24.58 8.35 -3.32
C ALA A 293 -24.88 9.67 -2.57
N VAL A 294 -26.16 9.96 -2.31
CA VAL A 294 -26.60 11.15 -1.57
C VAL A 294 -26.08 11.12 -0.12
N GLN A 295 -26.16 9.97 0.55
CA GLN A 295 -25.68 9.80 1.93
C GLN A 295 -24.16 9.93 2.02
N GLN A 296 -23.44 9.37 1.04
CA GLN A 296 -21.98 9.47 0.95
C GLN A 296 -21.51 10.91 0.72
N GLU A 297 -22.20 11.66 -0.14
CA GLU A 297 -21.89 13.08 -0.37
C GLU A 297 -22.26 13.94 0.85
N ALA A 298 -23.42 13.67 1.48
CA ALA A 298 -23.83 14.33 2.72
C ALA A 298 -22.79 14.14 3.84
N MET A 299 -22.28 12.93 4.02
CA MET A 299 -21.21 12.67 5.00
C MET A 299 -19.93 13.44 4.68
N LYS A 300 -19.56 13.55 3.39
CA LYS A 300 -18.38 14.34 2.99
C LYS A 300 -18.55 15.82 3.33
N ASP A 301 -19.73 16.37 3.06
CA ASP A 301 -20.03 17.78 3.33
C ASP A 301 -20.13 18.06 4.83
N ALA A 302 -20.72 17.16 5.60
CA ALA A 302 -20.82 17.26 7.06
C ALA A 302 -19.44 17.25 7.75
N LEU A 303 -18.51 16.43 7.27
CA LEU A 303 -17.21 16.25 7.91
C LEU A 303 -16.14 17.25 7.44
N ARG A 304 -16.34 17.93 6.31
CA ARG A 304 -15.36 18.91 5.78
C ARG A 304 -14.97 19.98 6.80
N PRO A 305 -15.91 20.66 7.50
CA PRO A 305 -15.56 21.69 8.47
C PRO A 305 -14.75 21.14 9.66
N LEU A 306 -15.04 19.91 10.09
CA LEU A 306 -14.37 19.25 11.21
C LEU A 306 -12.91 18.93 10.87
N PHE A 307 -12.70 18.22 9.75
CA PHE A 307 -11.37 17.73 9.35
C PHE A 307 -10.41 18.84 8.91
N SER A 308 -10.93 19.96 8.38
CA SER A 308 -10.09 21.10 7.98
C SER A 308 -9.63 21.99 9.13
N LYS A 309 -10.25 21.90 10.31
CA LYS A 309 -10.02 22.87 11.41
C LYS A 309 -9.49 22.25 12.70
N ARG A 310 -9.75 20.96 12.93
CA ARG A 310 -9.53 20.33 14.23
C ARG A 310 -8.47 19.25 14.16
N LYS A 311 -7.55 19.28 15.12
CA LYS A 311 -6.62 18.19 15.43
C LYS A 311 -7.27 17.21 16.41
N ASN A 312 -6.76 15.98 16.46
CA ASN A 312 -7.20 14.96 17.41
C ASN A 312 -8.72 14.70 17.33
N ILE A 313 -9.18 14.30 16.15
CA ILE A 313 -10.60 14.05 15.89
C ILE A 313 -10.99 12.70 16.49
N SER A 314 -12.01 12.71 17.35
CA SER A 314 -12.62 11.49 17.90
C SER A 314 -13.83 11.04 17.09
N LEU A 315 -14.29 9.81 17.35
CA LEU A 315 -15.53 9.32 16.75
C LEU A 315 -16.77 10.08 17.24
N ASP A 316 -16.74 10.58 18.47
CA ASP A 316 -17.81 11.41 19.04
C ASP A 316 -17.90 12.77 18.32
N ASP A 317 -16.75 13.35 17.96
CA ASP A 317 -16.71 14.59 17.17
C ASP A 317 -17.33 14.39 15.78
N ILE A 318 -17.05 13.23 15.15
CA ILE A 318 -17.65 12.82 13.88
C ILE A 318 -19.17 12.63 14.04
N SER A 319 -19.61 11.96 15.10
CA SER A 319 -21.02 11.75 15.42
C SER A 319 -21.76 13.07 15.58
N GLN A 320 -21.19 14.02 16.32
CA GLN A 320 -21.77 15.34 16.52
C GLN A 320 -21.86 16.10 15.21
N ALA A 321 -20.78 16.16 14.42
CA ALA A 321 -20.78 16.85 13.14
C ALA A 321 -21.81 16.30 12.15
N LEU A 322 -22.04 14.98 12.15
CA LEU A 322 -23.07 14.35 11.33
C LEU A 322 -24.48 14.70 11.80
N ARG A 323 -24.73 14.70 13.11
CA ARG A 323 -26.04 15.06 13.68
C ARG A 323 -26.38 16.52 13.42
N ASP A 324 -25.46 17.43 13.72
CA ASP A 324 -25.64 18.87 13.49
C ASP A 324 -26.00 19.14 12.01
N PHE A 325 -25.30 18.49 11.08
CA PHE A 325 -25.57 18.63 9.66
C PHE A 325 -26.96 18.13 9.23
N TYR A 326 -27.43 17.02 9.81
CA TYR A 326 -28.76 16.48 9.52
C TYR A 326 -29.86 17.37 10.12
N ASP A 327 -29.65 17.87 11.34
CA ASP A 327 -30.58 18.76 12.04
C ASP A 327 -30.71 20.11 11.31
N ASP A 328 -29.59 20.73 10.94
CA ASP A 328 -29.55 22.00 10.17
C ASP A 328 -30.32 21.93 8.84
N ARG A 329 -30.40 20.74 8.25
CA ARG A 329 -31.09 20.49 6.97
C ARG A 329 -32.48 19.88 7.14
N ASN A 330 -32.98 19.72 8.37
CA ASN A 330 -34.22 19.00 8.68
C ASN A 330 -34.29 17.62 7.98
N GLN A 331 -33.16 16.93 7.87
CA GLN A 331 -33.08 15.60 7.28
C GLN A 331 -33.52 14.55 8.29
N LYS A 332 -34.30 13.56 7.82
CA LYS A 332 -34.69 12.42 8.66
C LYS A 332 -33.46 11.56 8.94
N THR A 333 -33.40 11.03 10.16
CA THR A 333 -32.41 10.02 10.55
C THR A 333 -32.45 8.83 9.59
N ASP A 334 -31.29 8.40 9.14
CA ASP A 334 -31.13 7.30 8.21
C ASP A 334 -30.08 6.30 8.71
N SER A 335 -29.64 5.40 7.82
CA SER A 335 -28.63 4.41 8.15
C SER A 335 -27.26 4.98 8.53
N VAL A 336 -26.90 6.20 8.10
CA VAL A 336 -25.64 6.85 8.52
C VAL A 336 -25.74 7.24 9.98
N ILE A 337 -26.81 7.94 10.36
CA ILE A 337 -27.03 8.35 11.76
C ILE A 337 -27.23 7.13 12.68
N SER A 338 -27.93 6.08 12.22
CA SER A 338 -28.04 4.83 12.98
C SER A 338 -26.68 4.18 13.18
N THR A 339 -25.88 4.02 12.12
CA THR A 339 -24.59 3.33 12.22
C THR A 339 -23.60 4.10 13.09
N ILE A 340 -23.53 5.44 12.97
CA ILE A 340 -22.63 6.22 13.83
C ILE A 340 -23.07 6.17 15.29
N SER A 341 -24.39 6.10 15.57
CA SER A 341 -24.91 5.93 16.93
C SER A 341 -24.41 4.61 17.55
N ASP A 342 -24.55 3.50 16.83
CA ASP A 342 -24.11 2.17 17.28
C ASP A 342 -22.58 2.13 17.52
N LEU A 343 -21.83 2.80 16.64
CA LEU A 343 -20.38 2.90 16.73
C LEU A 343 -19.92 3.75 17.91
N THR A 344 -20.72 4.73 18.35
CA THR A 344 -20.38 5.64 19.46
C THR A 344 -20.94 5.18 20.81
N GLU A 345 -21.64 4.04 20.88
CA GLU A 345 -22.08 3.47 22.17
C GLU A 345 -20.92 3.19 23.13
N ARG A 346 -19.74 2.91 22.58
CA ARG A 346 -18.49 2.72 23.33
C ARG A 346 -17.34 3.37 22.59
N THR A 347 -16.37 3.89 23.33
CA THR A 347 -15.17 4.48 22.73
C THR A 347 -14.22 3.38 22.23
N ILE A 348 -14.03 3.29 20.91
CA ILE A 348 -13.14 2.30 20.28
C ILE A 348 -11.70 2.81 20.07
N PHE A 349 -11.52 4.12 19.88
CA PHE A 349 -10.22 4.78 19.81
C PHE A 349 -10.28 6.16 20.44
N ARG A 350 -9.12 6.66 20.87
CA ARG A 350 -8.94 8.03 21.35
C ARG A 350 -7.66 8.62 20.76
N PRO A 351 -7.68 9.88 20.29
CA PRO A 351 -6.52 10.53 19.70
C PRO A 351 -5.52 11.00 20.78
N ALA A 352 -4.90 10.04 21.46
CA ALA A 352 -3.99 10.29 22.59
C ALA A 352 -2.50 10.21 22.21
N MET A 353 -2.15 9.44 21.18
CA MET A 353 -0.78 9.31 20.66
C MET A 353 -0.74 9.60 19.17
N SER A 354 0.36 10.17 18.71
CA SER A 354 0.68 10.26 17.29
C SER A 354 0.96 8.87 16.70
N PRO A 355 0.84 8.68 15.37
CA PRO A 355 1.23 7.45 14.71
C PRO A 355 2.69 7.04 14.99
N SER A 356 3.63 7.99 15.07
CA SER A 356 5.04 7.71 15.35
C SER A 356 5.24 7.11 16.75
N SER A 357 4.57 7.66 17.75
CA SER A 357 4.60 7.15 19.13
C SER A 357 3.90 5.79 19.25
N PHE A 358 2.74 5.62 18.59
CA PHE A 358 1.99 4.38 18.65
C PHE A 358 2.70 3.24 17.91
N PHE A 359 3.09 3.44 16.64
CA PHE A 359 3.68 2.38 15.80
C PHE A 359 5.15 2.08 16.12
N SER A 360 5.80 2.84 17.00
CA SER A 360 7.12 2.47 17.54
C SER A 360 7.05 1.48 18.70
N GLN A 361 5.85 1.21 19.22
CA GLN A 361 5.60 0.27 20.31
C GLN A 361 4.94 -1.02 19.80
N SER A 362 5.09 -2.10 20.56
CA SER A 362 4.41 -3.36 20.29
C SER A 362 3.06 -3.43 21.01
N TRP A 363 2.03 -3.86 20.29
CA TRP A 363 0.65 -3.93 20.75
C TRP A 363 0.03 -5.28 20.41
N ILE A 364 -0.75 -5.82 21.35
CA ILE A 364 -1.73 -6.88 21.08
C ILE A 364 -3.11 -6.27 21.31
N ILE A 365 -3.89 -6.11 20.25
CA ILE A 365 -5.21 -5.48 20.29
C ILE A 365 -6.26 -6.57 20.11
N THR A 366 -7.08 -6.79 21.12
CA THR A 366 -8.18 -7.75 21.09
C THR A 366 -9.53 -7.05 21.12
N PHE A 367 -10.49 -7.61 20.40
CA PHE A 367 -11.86 -7.08 20.24
C PHE A 367 -12.92 -8.04 20.78
N ALA A 368 -12.55 -8.98 21.67
CA ALA A 368 -13.44 -10.05 22.15
C ALA A 368 -14.77 -9.56 22.76
N HIS A 369 -14.79 -8.32 23.26
CA HIS A 369 -15.96 -7.69 23.89
C HIS A 369 -16.56 -6.54 23.06
N ALA A 370 -16.08 -6.33 21.83
CA ALA A 370 -16.60 -5.33 20.90
C ALA A 370 -17.62 -5.95 19.95
N HIS A 371 -18.61 -5.17 19.54
CA HIS A 371 -19.51 -5.57 18.46
C HIS A 371 -18.75 -5.68 17.13
N ASP A 372 -19.22 -6.52 16.20
CA ASP A 372 -18.54 -6.72 14.92
C ASP A 372 -18.35 -5.41 14.13
N THR A 373 -19.35 -4.51 14.14
CA THR A 373 -19.28 -3.18 13.51
C THR A 373 -18.11 -2.36 14.07
N GLN A 374 -17.99 -2.30 15.40
CA GLN A 374 -16.94 -1.57 16.12
C GLN A 374 -15.55 -2.18 15.87
N LYS A 375 -15.44 -3.50 15.98
CA LYS A 375 -14.21 -4.26 15.70
C LYS A 375 -13.71 -4.00 14.28
N ASN A 376 -14.59 -4.14 13.29
CA ASN A 376 -14.23 -3.99 11.88
C ASN A 376 -13.83 -2.53 11.58
N LEU A 377 -14.57 -1.54 12.08
CA LEU A 377 -14.22 -0.14 11.87
C LEU A 377 -12.85 0.19 12.49
N ALA A 378 -12.62 -0.22 13.74
CA ALA A 378 -11.34 0.00 14.41
C ALA A 378 -10.18 -0.64 13.63
N ALA A 379 -10.36 -1.86 13.13
CA ALA A 379 -9.36 -2.53 12.30
C ALA A 379 -9.09 -1.77 11.00
N TYR A 380 -10.13 -1.32 10.28
CA TYR A 380 -9.97 -0.56 9.03
C TYR A 380 -9.26 0.78 9.25
N LEU A 381 -9.68 1.55 10.26
CA LEU A 381 -9.04 2.84 10.58
C LEU A 381 -7.59 2.66 11.03
N LEU A 382 -7.28 1.61 11.78
CA LEU A 382 -5.89 1.31 12.16
C LEU A 382 -5.03 0.95 10.94
N LEU A 383 -5.58 0.22 9.97
CA LEU A 383 -4.89 -0.05 8.70
C LEU A 383 -4.65 1.22 7.90
N ASP A 384 -5.62 2.13 7.84
CA ASP A 384 -5.50 3.42 7.16
C ASP A 384 -4.44 4.30 7.83
N ALA A 385 -4.42 4.36 9.16
CA ALA A 385 -3.43 5.09 9.93
C ALA A 385 -2.02 4.50 9.73
N LEU A 386 -1.88 3.17 9.75
CA LEU A 386 -0.61 2.49 9.46
C LEU A 386 -0.14 2.77 8.03
N ASN A 387 -1.03 2.62 7.05
CA ASN A 387 -0.73 2.87 5.64
C ASN A 387 -0.24 4.30 5.43
N THR A 388 -0.89 5.28 6.04
CA THR A 388 -0.51 6.70 5.96
C THR A 388 0.84 6.95 6.63
N PHE A 389 1.06 6.39 7.82
CA PHE A 389 2.33 6.51 8.55
C PHE A 389 3.50 5.92 7.77
N VAL A 390 3.34 4.69 7.26
CA VAL A 390 4.39 3.98 6.54
C VAL A 390 4.66 4.63 5.18
N LYS A 391 3.63 5.12 4.48
CA LYS A 391 3.78 5.88 3.22
C LYS A 391 4.65 7.13 3.39
N ARG A 392 4.53 7.82 4.53
CA ARG A 392 5.31 9.02 4.86
C ARG A 392 6.71 8.71 5.40
N SER A 393 6.97 7.46 5.77
CA SER A 393 8.27 7.04 6.29
C SER A 393 9.33 6.98 5.17
N PRO A 394 10.61 7.24 5.47
CA PRO A 394 11.69 7.03 4.50
C PRO A 394 11.80 5.54 4.16
N GLU A 395 12.44 5.21 3.03
CA GLU A 395 12.75 3.81 2.73
C GLU A 395 13.53 3.14 3.87
N ALA A 396 13.29 1.84 4.04
CA ALA A 396 14.07 1.03 4.95
C ALA A 396 15.49 0.85 4.41
N PRO A 397 16.53 1.04 5.24
CA PRO A 397 17.91 0.83 4.81
C PRO A 397 18.10 -0.62 4.37
N GLN A 398 19.12 -0.82 3.54
CA GLN A 398 19.56 -2.14 3.11
C GLN A 398 21.03 -2.32 3.48
N ASP A 399 21.43 -3.55 3.73
CA ASP A 399 22.85 -3.90 3.88
C ASP A 399 23.50 -4.06 2.49
N PHE A 400 24.79 -4.37 2.47
CA PHE A 400 25.56 -4.55 1.24
C PHE A 400 25.08 -5.73 0.39
N GLU A 401 24.36 -6.71 0.98
CA GLU A 401 23.77 -7.86 0.28
C GLU A 401 22.30 -7.62 -0.13
N GLY A 402 21.76 -6.43 0.15
CA GLY A 402 20.41 -6.02 -0.21
C GLY A 402 19.31 -6.49 0.76
N HIS A 403 19.66 -6.97 1.96
CA HIS A 403 18.68 -7.27 3.01
C HIS A 403 18.08 -5.97 3.55
N ARG A 404 16.78 -5.78 3.31
CA ARG A 404 16.04 -4.61 3.78
C ARG A 404 15.67 -4.77 5.24
N ALA A 405 15.87 -3.71 6.03
CA ALA A 405 15.43 -3.68 7.41
C ALA A 405 13.91 -3.87 7.54
N VAL A 406 13.50 -4.75 8.44
CA VAL A 406 12.09 -4.87 8.87
C VAL A 406 11.92 -3.97 10.08
N ARG A 407 11.00 -3.01 10.01
CA ARG A 407 10.78 -1.98 11.04
C ARG A 407 9.48 -2.19 11.82
N THR A 408 8.45 -2.69 11.14
CA THR A 408 7.11 -2.90 11.72
C THR A 408 6.51 -4.18 11.18
N ILE A 409 5.84 -4.93 12.05
CA ILE A 409 5.12 -6.16 11.72
C ILE A 409 3.64 -5.94 12.02
N LEU A 410 2.79 -6.04 11.02
CA LEU A 410 1.35 -6.17 11.18
C LEU A 410 0.98 -7.66 11.16
N ALA A 411 0.47 -8.18 12.27
CA ALA A 411 -0.02 -9.55 12.36
C ALA A 411 -1.54 -9.53 12.62
N VAL A 412 -2.31 -10.32 11.86
CA VAL A 412 -3.77 -10.40 12.03
C VAL A 412 -4.18 -11.86 12.18
N ASP A 413 -4.70 -12.22 13.35
CA ASP A 413 -5.36 -13.52 13.54
C ASP A 413 -6.84 -13.42 13.17
N GLU A 414 -7.41 -14.52 12.66
CA GLU A 414 -8.79 -14.59 12.17
C GLU A 414 -9.12 -13.48 11.13
N ALA A 415 -8.22 -13.32 10.14
CA ALA A 415 -8.25 -12.25 9.14
C ALA A 415 -9.40 -12.34 8.11
N ARG A 416 -10.31 -13.31 8.21
CA ARG A 416 -11.37 -13.58 7.23
C ARG A 416 -12.20 -12.34 6.85
N HIS A 417 -12.63 -11.55 7.82
CA HIS A 417 -13.46 -10.37 7.58
C HIS A 417 -12.66 -9.26 6.90
N LEU A 418 -11.40 -9.11 7.32
CA LEU A 418 -10.49 -8.13 6.76
C LEU A 418 -10.17 -8.44 5.29
N LEU A 419 -9.90 -9.70 4.96
CA LEU A 419 -9.67 -10.17 3.60
C LEU A 419 -10.92 -9.98 2.71
N ALA A 420 -12.09 -10.43 3.20
CA ALA A 420 -13.35 -10.29 2.48
C ALA A 420 -13.73 -8.83 2.21
N SER A 421 -13.31 -7.90 3.07
CA SER A 421 -13.63 -6.48 2.94
C SER A 421 -13.00 -5.82 1.71
N ARG A 422 -11.92 -6.38 1.12
CA ARG A 422 -11.11 -5.73 0.07
C ARG A 422 -10.68 -4.31 0.46
N HIS A 423 -10.20 -4.15 1.69
CA HIS A 423 -9.76 -2.85 2.18
C HIS A 423 -8.53 -2.35 1.40
N LYS A 424 -8.60 -1.12 0.85
CA LYS A 424 -7.51 -0.57 0.04
C LYS A 424 -6.21 -0.47 0.84
N ALA A 425 -6.25 -0.01 2.09
CA ALA A 425 -5.06 0.11 2.91
C ALA A 425 -4.38 -1.24 3.20
N LEU A 426 -5.13 -2.34 3.35
CA LEU A 426 -4.51 -3.67 3.47
C LEU A 426 -3.74 -4.02 2.18
N SER A 427 -4.34 -3.75 1.02
CA SER A 427 -3.71 -3.96 -0.29
C SER A 427 -2.41 -3.15 -0.44
N ASP A 428 -2.47 -1.86 -0.11
CA ASP A 428 -1.32 -0.98 -0.21
C ASP A 428 -0.22 -1.36 0.81
N ASN A 429 -0.59 -1.80 2.02
CA ASN A 429 0.34 -2.32 3.02
C ASN A 429 1.14 -3.54 2.53
N ILE A 430 0.49 -4.44 1.79
CA ILE A 430 1.15 -5.63 1.23
C ILE A 430 1.94 -5.29 -0.04
N ARG A 431 1.41 -4.44 -0.91
CA ARG A 431 1.98 -4.20 -2.24
C ARG A 431 3.07 -3.13 -2.25
N LEU A 432 2.90 -2.05 -1.49
CA LEU A 432 3.70 -0.83 -1.64
C LEU A 432 4.71 -0.64 -0.50
N HIS A 433 4.45 -1.20 0.68
CA HIS A 433 5.17 -0.83 1.90
C HIS A 433 6.27 -1.81 2.32
N ARG A 434 6.51 -2.86 1.54
CA ARG A 434 7.71 -3.69 1.67
C ARG A 434 8.99 -2.85 1.65
N SER A 435 9.08 -1.85 0.77
CA SER A 435 10.24 -0.95 0.68
C SER A 435 10.42 -0.08 1.92
N LYS A 436 9.36 0.12 2.71
CA LYS A 436 9.39 0.89 3.95
C LYS A 436 9.71 0.04 5.18
N GLY A 437 9.89 -1.28 4.99
CA GLY A 437 10.20 -2.24 6.05
C GLY A 437 8.97 -2.78 6.78
N LEU A 438 7.78 -2.71 6.16
CA LEU A 438 6.57 -3.33 6.71
C LEU A 438 6.50 -4.81 6.32
N MET A 439 6.31 -5.65 7.33
CA MET A 439 5.93 -7.06 7.18
C MET A 439 4.46 -7.23 7.54
N VAL A 440 3.74 -8.05 6.78
CA VAL A 440 2.32 -8.36 7.03
C VAL A 440 2.16 -9.87 7.14
N THR A 441 1.56 -10.34 8.23
CA THR A 441 1.23 -11.74 8.45
C THR A 441 -0.26 -11.87 8.69
N LEU A 442 -0.94 -12.66 7.86
CA LEU A 442 -2.38 -12.88 7.96
C LEU A 442 -2.64 -14.36 8.26
N ALA A 443 -3.43 -14.64 9.29
CA ALA A 443 -3.91 -15.99 9.58
C ALA A 443 -5.42 -16.09 9.35
N SER A 444 -5.86 -17.09 8.58
CA SER A 444 -7.29 -17.37 8.36
C SER A 444 -7.59 -18.87 8.41
N GLN A 445 -8.87 -19.24 8.56
CA GLN A 445 -9.26 -20.65 8.65
C GLN A 445 -9.34 -21.32 7.28
N SER A 446 -9.83 -20.60 6.27
CA SER A 446 -9.96 -21.13 4.91
C SER A 446 -8.96 -20.48 3.96
N PRO A 447 -8.34 -21.25 3.05
CA PRO A 447 -7.66 -20.67 1.90
C PRO A 447 -8.56 -19.79 1.04
N ASP A 448 -9.86 -20.09 0.98
CA ASP A 448 -10.83 -19.35 0.16
C ASP A 448 -11.06 -17.92 0.66
N ASP A 449 -10.76 -17.66 1.94
CA ASP A 449 -10.80 -16.30 2.48
C ASP A 449 -9.81 -15.38 1.74
N TYR A 450 -8.75 -15.95 1.15
CA TYR A 450 -7.77 -15.22 0.35
C TYR A 450 -8.16 -15.07 -1.14
N ASP A 451 -9.20 -15.76 -1.62
CA ASP A 451 -9.79 -15.54 -2.96
C ASP A 451 -10.65 -14.26 -2.98
N GLY A 452 -11.20 -13.91 -1.82
CA GLY A 452 -11.85 -12.62 -1.62
C GLY A 452 -10.88 -11.44 -1.67
N ALA A 453 -9.59 -11.67 -1.45
CA ALA A 453 -8.53 -10.67 -1.55
C ALA A 453 -8.30 -10.31 -3.03
N GLY A 454 -7.96 -9.06 -3.34
CA GLY A 454 -7.64 -8.71 -4.74
C GLY A 454 -6.46 -9.58 -5.23
N ASP A 455 -6.47 -10.01 -6.49
CA ASP A 455 -5.45 -10.91 -7.08
C ASP A 455 -4.00 -10.51 -6.71
N ASP A 456 -3.74 -9.21 -6.60
CA ASP A 456 -2.48 -8.60 -6.17
C ASP A 456 -1.95 -9.08 -4.79
N HIS A 457 -2.80 -9.48 -3.84
CA HIS A 457 -2.35 -9.86 -2.47
C HIS A 457 -1.54 -11.15 -2.50
N LEU A 458 -1.95 -12.09 -3.33
CA LEU A 458 -1.38 -13.42 -3.40
C LEU A 458 0.00 -13.44 -4.04
N GLU A 459 0.18 -12.63 -5.08
CA GLU A 459 1.47 -12.48 -5.76
C GLU A 459 2.55 -11.87 -4.85
N ASN A 460 2.12 -11.09 -3.86
CA ASN A 460 3.00 -10.43 -2.91
C ASN A 460 3.21 -11.23 -1.62
N ILE A 461 2.63 -12.44 -1.46
CA ILE A 461 2.96 -13.32 -0.33
C ILE A 461 4.27 -14.05 -0.62
N GLY A 462 5.28 -13.86 0.23
CA GLY A 462 6.56 -14.56 0.12
C GLY A 462 6.56 -15.95 0.75
N LEU A 463 5.72 -16.17 1.77
CA LEU A 463 5.60 -17.46 2.44
C LEU A 463 4.14 -17.84 2.69
N PRO A 464 3.56 -18.72 1.85
CA PRO A 464 2.31 -19.38 2.16
C PRO A 464 2.55 -20.59 3.08
N ILE A 465 1.78 -20.70 4.15
CA ILE A 465 1.77 -21.81 5.12
C ILE A 465 0.35 -22.37 5.17
N CYS A 466 0.16 -23.61 4.73
CA CYS A 466 -1.14 -24.27 4.78
C CYS A 466 -1.08 -25.53 5.65
N PHE A 467 -1.80 -25.49 6.78
CA PHE A 467 -2.10 -26.66 7.58
C PHE A 467 -3.28 -27.44 6.99
N LYS A 468 -3.63 -28.55 7.64
CA LYS A 468 -4.82 -29.33 7.27
C LYS A 468 -6.05 -28.43 7.08
N THR A 469 -6.68 -28.57 5.93
CA THR A 469 -7.96 -27.95 5.58
C THR A 469 -8.75 -28.87 4.65
N ASN A 470 -10.08 -28.80 4.75
CA ASN A 470 -11.00 -29.52 3.88
C ASN A 470 -11.45 -28.68 2.66
N ALA A 471 -10.94 -27.44 2.54
CA ALA A 471 -11.21 -26.62 1.37
C ALA A 471 -10.75 -27.34 0.10
N ALA A 472 -11.57 -27.27 -0.96
CA ALA A 472 -11.16 -27.76 -2.27
C ALA A 472 -9.95 -26.97 -2.76
N SER A 473 -9.09 -27.59 -3.58
CA SER A 473 -7.91 -26.93 -4.15
C SER A 473 -8.32 -25.88 -5.17
N ASN A 474 -8.77 -24.73 -4.68
CA ASN A 474 -9.24 -23.61 -5.48
C ASN A 474 -8.06 -22.93 -6.17
N GLN A 475 -8.34 -22.10 -7.18
CA GLN A 475 -7.32 -21.47 -8.04
C GLN A 475 -6.25 -20.72 -7.21
N VAL A 476 -6.67 -20.09 -6.12
CA VAL A 476 -5.80 -19.42 -5.13
C VAL A 476 -4.72 -20.31 -4.56
N LEU A 477 -5.08 -21.50 -4.09
CA LEU A 477 -4.12 -22.46 -3.56
C LEU A 477 -3.16 -22.95 -4.64
N GLN A 478 -3.67 -23.16 -5.86
CA GLN A 478 -2.84 -23.59 -6.98
C GLN A 478 -1.83 -22.51 -7.38
N ASN A 479 -2.25 -21.24 -7.37
CA ASN A 479 -1.39 -20.10 -7.65
C ASN A 479 -0.34 -19.90 -6.55
N MET A 480 -0.76 -19.91 -5.28
CA MET A 480 0.16 -19.76 -4.14
C MET A 480 1.20 -20.88 -4.15
N PHE A 481 0.77 -22.16 -4.18
CA PHE A 481 1.65 -23.33 -4.08
C PHE A 481 2.24 -23.81 -5.42
N ARG A 482 1.98 -23.08 -6.51
CA ARG A 482 2.49 -23.37 -7.87
C ARG A 482 2.20 -24.79 -8.34
N GLY A 483 1.02 -25.31 -8.02
CA GLY A 483 0.61 -26.66 -8.39
C GLY A 483 -0.66 -27.14 -7.69
N LYS A 484 -1.20 -28.26 -8.17
CA LYS A 484 -2.34 -28.93 -7.53
C LYS A 484 -1.85 -29.70 -6.31
N VAL A 485 -2.18 -29.21 -5.13
CA VAL A 485 -1.77 -29.86 -3.88
C VAL A 485 -2.97 -30.10 -2.98
N SER A 486 -2.96 -31.26 -2.30
CA SER A 486 -3.98 -31.62 -1.33
C SER A 486 -3.48 -31.40 0.09
N PHE A 487 -4.28 -30.68 0.89
CA PHE A 487 -4.00 -30.36 2.28
C PHE A 487 -4.83 -31.20 3.26
N ALA A 488 -5.86 -31.90 2.78
CA ALA A 488 -6.81 -32.64 3.61
C ALA A 488 -6.17 -33.80 4.39
N SER A 489 -5.09 -34.37 3.86
CA SER A 489 -4.37 -35.50 4.45
C SER A 489 -3.20 -35.10 5.35
N LEU A 490 -2.98 -33.80 5.60
CA LEU A 490 -1.89 -33.35 6.46
C LEU A 490 -2.14 -33.74 7.93
N PRO A 491 -1.15 -34.36 8.62
CA PRO A 491 -1.26 -34.61 10.05
C PRO A 491 -1.35 -33.32 10.88
N PRO A 492 -1.90 -33.36 12.11
CA PRO A 492 -1.83 -32.24 13.05
C PRO A 492 -0.38 -31.78 13.27
N GLY A 493 -0.16 -30.46 13.32
CA GLY A 493 1.17 -29.89 13.48
C GLY A 493 2.09 -30.05 12.27
N VAL A 494 1.60 -30.57 11.14
CA VAL A 494 2.32 -30.56 9.86
C VAL A 494 1.65 -29.55 8.93
N PHE A 495 2.45 -28.67 8.35
CA PHE A 495 2.00 -27.75 7.33
C PHE A 495 2.76 -27.99 6.03
N MET A 496 2.22 -27.43 4.96
CA MET A 496 2.88 -27.34 3.68
C MET A 496 3.26 -25.88 3.38
N THR A 497 4.42 -25.70 2.78
CA THR A 497 4.92 -24.41 2.31
C THR A 497 5.73 -24.61 1.03
N ILE A 498 6.40 -23.58 0.53
CA ILE A 498 7.18 -23.62 -0.71
C ILE A 498 8.65 -23.42 -0.41
N ARG A 499 9.49 -24.23 -1.04
CA ARG A 499 10.94 -24.05 -1.11
C ARG A 499 11.39 -24.25 -2.53
N ASP A 500 12.17 -23.31 -3.07
CA ASP A 500 12.71 -23.39 -4.44
C ASP A 500 11.64 -23.73 -5.48
N THR A 501 10.46 -23.09 -5.35
CA THR A 501 9.26 -23.27 -6.19
C THR A 501 8.52 -24.60 -6.05
N LYS A 502 8.92 -25.46 -5.11
CA LYS A 502 8.28 -26.76 -4.87
C LYS A 502 7.54 -26.79 -3.52
N PRO A 503 6.35 -27.39 -3.45
CA PRO A 503 5.68 -27.67 -2.18
C PRO A 503 6.48 -28.64 -1.33
N VAL A 504 6.67 -28.33 -0.05
CA VAL A 504 7.38 -29.15 0.94
C VAL A 504 6.56 -29.28 2.21
N LYS A 505 6.65 -30.44 2.88
CA LYS A 505 5.96 -30.72 4.14
C LYS A 505 6.89 -30.48 5.32
N ILE A 506 6.46 -29.62 6.24
CA ILE A 506 7.21 -29.23 7.42
C ILE A 506 6.41 -29.63 8.66
N LYS A 507 7.05 -30.37 9.57
CA LYS A 507 6.53 -30.57 10.92
C LYS A 507 6.87 -29.33 11.74
N ALA A 508 5.84 -28.62 12.18
CA ALA A 508 5.98 -27.47 13.05
C ALA A 508 6.66 -27.87 14.37
N PHE A 509 7.39 -26.91 14.94
CA PHE A 509 8.24 -27.02 16.12
C PHE A 509 7.49 -27.47 17.39
#